data_AF-A0A0P4VHI2-F1
#
_entry.id   AF-A0A0P4VHI2-F1
#
_cell.length_a   1.000
_cell.length_b   1.000
_cell.length_c   1.000
_cell.angle_alpha   90.00
_cell.angle_beta   90.00
_cell.angle_gamma   90.00
#
_symmetry.space_group_name_H-M   'P 1'
#
loop_
_entity.id
_entity.type
_entity.pdbx_description
1 polymer ?
#
loop_
_entity_poly.entity_id
_entity_poly.type
_entity_poly.pdbx_seq_one_letter_code
_entity_poly.pdbx_strand_id
1 'polypeptide(L)'
;NSSGSYMELHKAYVTVDLIKAATYKAGGCYLFSNLRGCDGGRVFFNGCSCISLNGNVLARTDQFSLVDVEVVAATVDLDQVSSYRNSKRSRCYLSSLNTEPYRRVYIDMTLSNNTAGPLTAPIVWQYHTPEEEICFGPACWLWDYLRRSGQGGFFLPLSGGVDSCSSACIVYSMCNMVVDSCQHSEEVLACIRKIVSDPNYTPADPKELCGRLFFTCYMATENSSTDTKARAKQLSHQIGSYHSEINISGAVSAMLNIFALITGMRPRFSVHGGSPRECLAMQNVQARVRMVMAYLFAQLMLWAKGRPGGLLVLGSANVDESLRGYLTKYDCSSADVNPIGGISKTDLKLFLKFAKDRFDLPVLGDILDAPATAELMPLADGELVQTDEADMGMTYAELSTMGRARKIDRAGPYSMFVSLSSAWRDVHPQQVAEKVKHFYRCYALNRHKMTVLTPSVHAEGYSPDDNRFDLRPFLYNISFRWQFNAIDNYLQKMTTANGYSASSSTMTPSPPKPAAKPRQNKSMKGDKGGVVV
;
A
#
# COMPACT_ATOMS: atom_id res chain seq x y z
N ASN A 1 24.35 -19.83 4.48
CA ASN A 1 23.12 -19.70 3.68
C ASN A 1 23.14 -18.31 3.07
N SER A 2 23.36 -18.22 1.76
CA SER A 2 23.32 -16.96 1.01
C SER A 2 21.94 -16.82 0.37
N SER A 3 21.26 -15.71 0.64
CA SER A 3 19.84 -15.51 0.35
C SER A 3 19.54 -14.17 -0.33
N GLY A 4 18.40 -14.11 -1.00
CA GLY A 4 17.78 -12.89 -1.54
C GLY A 4 16.30 -12.86 -1.14
N SER A 5 16.05 -12.80 0.16
CA SER A 5 14.70 -12.75 0.73
C SER A 5 14.23 -11.31 0.79
N TYR A 6 13.14 -11.00 0.09
CA TYR A 6 12.53 -9.68 0.14
C TYR A 6 11.67 -9.50 1.40
N MET A 7 11.36 -8.25 1.70
CA MET A 7 10.47 -7.82 2.76
C MET A 7 9.03 -8.22 2.44
N GLU A 8 8.39 -8.88 3.39
CA GLU A 8 6.94 -9.01 3.46
C GLU A 8 6.52 -8.56 4.86
N LEU A 9 5.54 -7.66 4.95
CA LEU A 9 5.07 -7.09 6.21
C LEU A 9 4.66 -8.21 7.17
N HIS A 10 4.96 -8.02 8.45
CA HIS A 10 4.67 -8.97 9.55
C HIS A 10 5.40 -10.31 9.48
N LYS A 11 6.31 -10.56 8.52
CA LYS A 11 6.93 -11.88 8.32
C LYS A 11 8.42 -11.97 8.64
N ALA A 12 9.04 -10.91 9.17
CA ALA A 12 10.46 -10.93 9.53
C ALA A 12 10.83 -12.10 10.48
N TYR A 13 9.91 -12.49 11.37
CA TYR A 13 10.11 -13.59 12.33
C TYR A 13 10.26 -14.97 11.69
N VAL A 14 9.67 -15.20 10.51
CA VAL A 14 9.64 -16.53 9.89
C VAL A 14 11.04 -17.04 9.59
N THR A 15 11.89 -16.19 9.00
CA THR A 15 13.27 -16.57 8.67
C THR A 15 14.09 -16.84 9.93
N VAL A 16 13.93 -15.99 10.95
CA VAL A 16 14.63 -16.14 12.24
C VAL A 16 14.24 -17.44 12.92
N ASP A 17 12.94 -17.75 12.96
CA ASP A 17 12.42 -18.98 13.57
C ASP A 17 12.89 -20.24 12.84
N LEU A 18 12.95 -20.21 11.50
CA LEU A 18 13.49 -21.32 10.71
C LEU A 18 14.98 -21.56 11.03
N ILE A 19 15.78 -20.49 11.14
CA ILE A 19 17.21 -20.59 11.46
C ILE A 19 17.41 -21.11 12.90
N LYS A 20 16.66 -20.56 13.86
CA LYS A 20 16.69 -21.02 15.26
C LYS A 20 16.25 -22.46 15.37
N ALA A 21 15.17 -22.86 14.71
CA ALA A 21 14.68 -24.23 14.71
C ALA A 21 15.70 -25.21 14.09
N ALA A 22 16.33 -24.83 12.97
CA ALA A 22 17.33 -25.66 12.31
C ALA A 22 18.55 -25.92 13.23
N THR A 23 19.11 -24.86 13.81
CA THR A 23 20.26 -24.96 14.72
C THR A 23 19.90 -25.60 16.06
N TYR A 24 18.69 -25.37 16.57
CA TYR A 24 18.19 -26.03 17.77
C TYR A 24 18.01 -27.54 17.55
N LYS A 25 17.49 -27.96 16.38
CA LYS A 25 17.24 -29.37 16.06
C LYS A 25 18.55 -30.13 15.84
N ALA A 26 19.43 -29.61 14.99
CA ALA A 26 20.64 -30.30 14.53
C ALA A 26 21.91 -30.00 15.37
N GLY A 27 21.92 -28.90 16.13
CA GLY A 27 23.15 -28.32 16.66
C GLY A 27 24.04 -27.76 15.55
N GLY A 28 24.87 -26.79 15.89
CA GLY A 28 25.82 -26.17 14.97
C GLY A 28 25.70 -24.65 14.89
N CYS A 29 26.69 -24.07 14.24
CA CYS A 29 26.73 -22.67 13.86
C CYS A 29 26.12 -22.50 12.46
N TYR A 30 25.23 -21.51 12.30
CA TYR A 30 24.54 -21.20 11.06
C TYR A 30 24.74 -19.73 10.72
N LEU A 31 25.32 -19.49 9.55
CA LEU A 31 25.52 -18.16 9.00
C LEU A 31 24.46 -17.93 7.93
N PHE A 32 23.63 -16.91 8.12
CA PHE A 32 22.65 -16.42 7.16
C PHE A 32 23.08 -15.05 6.65
N SER A 33 23.18 -14.91 5.34
CA SER A 33 23.56 -13.67 4.66
C SER A 33 22.50 -13.37 3.61
N ASN A 34 21.94 -12.16 3.65
CA ASN A 34 20.86 -11.73 2.76
C ASN A 34 21.23 -10.43 2.05
N LEU A 35 20.64 -10.21 0.88
CA LEU A 35 20.65 -8.91 0.23
C LEU A 35 19.95 -7.86 1.11
N ARG A 36 20.33 -6.60 0.94
CA ARG A 36 19.62 -5.44 1.47
C ARG A 36 19.45 -4.37 0.39
N GLY A 37 18.30 -3.71 0.37
CA GLY A 37 18.03 -2.63 -0.57
C GLY A 37 17.09 -3.01 -1.71
N CYS A 38 16.94 -2.13 -2.68
CA CYS A 38 16.24 -2.36 -3.94
C CYS A 38 17.26 -2.67 -5.04
N ASP A 39 17.14 -3.80 -5.75
CA ASP A 39 18.07 -4.20 -6.82
C ASP A 39 17.64 -3.74 -8.23
N GLY A 40 16.65 -2.84 -8.32
CA GLY A 40 16.03 -2.41 -9.58
C GLY A 40 14.61 -2.96 -9.78
N GLY A 41 14.09 -3.72 -8.81
CA GLY A 41 12.72 -4.22 -8.79
C GLY A 41 11.72 -3.41 -7.97
N ARG A 42 10.57 -4.04 -7.75
CA ARG A 42 9.50 -3.59 -6.84
C ARG A 42 9.70 -4.12 -5.41
N VAL A 43 10.65 -5.02 -5.22
CA VAL A 43 10.94 -5.64 -3.93
C VAL A 43 12.03 -4.86 -3.21
N PHE A 44 11.95 -4.84 -1.89
CA PHE A 44 13.00 -4.38 -1.02
C PHE A 44 13.53 -5.58 -0.25
N PHE A 45 14.83 -5.86 -0.30
CA PHE A 45 15.46 -6.90 0.51
C PHE A 45 15.76 -6.34 1.89
N ASN A 46 15.27 -7.03 2.93
CA ASN A 46 15.27 -6.53 4.30
C ASN A 46 16.52 -6.89 5.12
N GLY A 47 17.61 -7.32 4.48
CA GLY A 47 18.83 -7.69 5.22
C GLY A 47 18.56 -8.77 6.26
N CYS A 48 18.74 -8.45 7.54
CA CYS A 48 18.63 -9.39 8.67
C CYS A 48 19.61 -10.57 8.57
N SER A 49 20.80 -10.35 8.01
CA SER A 49 21.89 -11.32 8.05
C SER A 49 22.23 -11.62 9.50
N CYS A 50 22.40 -12.90 9.86
CA CYS A 50 22.59 -13.28 11.26
C CYS A 50 23.46 -14.52 11.43
N ILE A 51 24.05 -14.62 12.62
CA ILE A 51 24.84 -15.76 13.07
C ILE A 51 24.11 -16.41 14.23
N SER A 52 23.83 -17.70 14.12
CA SER A 52 23.12 -18.47 15.14
C SER A 52 23.90 -19.71 15.56
N LEU A 53 23.86 -20.05 16.84
CA LEU A 53 24.54 -21.21 17.43
C LEU A 53 23.56 -21.98 18.31
N ASN A 54 23.34 -23.26 17.99
CA ASN A 54 22.55 -24.19 18.81
C ASN A 54 21.14 -23.70 19.22
N GLY A 55 20.49 -22.89 18.38
CA GLY A 55 19.15 -22.33 18.62
C GLY A 55 19.14 -20.88 19.11
N ASN A 56 20.30 -20.32 19.45
CA ASN A 56 20.45 -18.94 19.89
C ASN A 56 21.00 -18.07 18.76
N VAL A 57 20.53 -16.84 18.66
CA VAL A 57 21.12 -15.83 17.76
C VAL A 57 22.24 -15.13 18.53
N LEU A 58 23.41 -14.99 17.91
CA LEU A 58 24.58 -14.35 18.51
C LEU A 58 24.76 -12.92 18.03
N ALA A 59 24.53 -12.69 16.73
CA ALA A 59 24.70 -11.39 16.12
C ALA A 59 23.80 -11.26 14.89
N ARG A 60 23.40 -10.04 14.55
CA ARG A 60 22.58 -9.72 13.38
C ARG A 60 22.95 -8.37 12.79
N THR A 61 22.63 -8.17 11.52
CA THR A 61 22.60 -6.86 10.87
C THR A 61 21.22 -6.22 11.02
N ASP A 62 21.13 -4.92 10.74
CA ASP A 62 19.86 -4.21 10.73
C ASP A 62 18.91 -4.68 9.63
N GLN A 63 17.61 -4.50 9.87
CA GLN A 63 16.55 -4.80 8.89
C GLN A 63 16.45 -3.72 7.81
N PHE A 64 16.61 -2.45 8.21
CA PHE A 64 16.51 -1.29 7.33
C PHE A 64 17.71 -0.37 7.57
N SER A 65 18.48 -0.11 6.52
CA SER A 65 19.64 0.79 6.57
C SER A 65 19.92 1.32 5.17
N LEU A 66 20.47 2.53 5.10
CA LEU A 66 20.86 3.19 3.85
C LEU A 66 22.31 2.90 3.44
N VAL A 67 23.07 2.21 4.30
CA VAL A 67 24.46 1.82 4.02
C VAL A 67 24.46 0.63 3.05
N ASP A 68 25.35 0.63 2.06
CA ASP A 68 25.35 -0.42 1.03
C ASP A 68 25.89 -1.76 1.54
N VAL A 69 26.85 -1.74 2.49
CA VAL A 69 27.45 -2.96 3.06
C VAL A 69 27.40 -2.91 4.59
N GLU A 70 26.86 -3.95 5.20
CA GLU A 70 26.95 -4.19 6.64
C GLU A 70 27.46 -5.60 6.90
N VAL A 71 28.43 -5.72 7.81
CA VAL A 71 29.06 -6.99 8.17
C VAL A 71 28.89 -7.18 9.65
N VAL A 72 28.43 -8.38 10.03
CA VAL A 72 28.36 -8.81 11.42
C VAL A 72 29.26 -10.02 11.64
N ALA A 73 29.95 -10.05 12.77
CA ALA A 73 30.85 -11.13 13.16
C ALA A 73 30.49 -11.63 14.57
N ALA A 74 30.79 -12.91 14.84
CA ALA A 74 30.65 -13.50 16.16
C ALA A 74 31.80 -14.50 16.41
N THR A 75 32.33 -14.49 17.63
CA THR A 75 33.33 -15.44 18.10
C THR A 75 32.61 -16.59 18.79
N VAL A 76 32.78 -17.80 18.25
CA VAL A 76 32.09 -19.01 18.72
C VAL A 76 33.09 -20.08 19.13
N ASP A 77 32.74 -20.85 20.15
CA ASP A 77 33.47 -22.05 20.55
C ASP A 77 32.86 -23.27 19.84
N LEU A 78 33.67 -23.94 19.00
CA LEU A 78 33.24 -25.11 18.26
C LEU A 78 33.03 -26.34 19.16
N ASP A 79 33.65 -26.39 20.34
CA ASP A 79 33.43 -27.46 21.30
C ASP A 79 32.02 -27.42 21.88
N GLN A 80 31.38 -26.24 21.92
CA GLN A 80 29.96 -26.14 22.27
C GLN A 80 29.06 -26.86 21.26
N VAL A 81 29.42 -26.90 19.98
CA VAL A 81 28.67 -27.67 18.96
C VAL A 81 28.81 -29.16 19.22
N SER A 82 30.04 -29.63 19.45
CA SER A 82 30.34 -31.03 19.74
C SER A 82 29.63 -31.49 21.02
N SER A 83 29.72 -30.70 22.09
CA SER A 83 29.05 -30.95 23.37
C SER A 83 27.52 -30.96 23.22
N TYR A 84 26.94 -29.99 22.51
CA TYR A 84 25.49 -29.92 22.29
C TYR A 84 24.94 -31.11 21.49
N ARG A 85 25.67 -31.58 20.47
CA ARG A 85 25.28 -32.78 19.71
C ARG A 85 25.41 -34.04 20.57
N ASN A 86 26.47 -34.14 21.37
CA ASN A 86 26.69 -35.27 22.28
C ASN A 86 25.64 -35.34 23.40
N SER A 87 25.10 -34.22 23.88
CA SER A 87 24.01 -34.23 24.86
C SER A 87 22.68 -34.71 24.27
N LYS A 88 22.55 -34.76 22.93
CA LYS A 88 21.34 -35.18 22.19
C LYS A 88 21.58 -36.41 21.31
N ARG A 89 22.35 -37.39 21.80
CA ARG A 89 22.81 -38.61 21.08
C ARG A 89 21.75 -39.38 20.29
N SER A 90 20.52 -39.45 20.78
CA SER A 90 19.41 -40.14 20.08
C SER A 90 19.13 -39.58 18.68
N ARG A 91 19.41 -38.29 18.44
CA ARG A 91 19.23 -37.63 17.14
C ARG A 91 20.34 -37.93 16.13
N CYS A 92 21.53 -38.26 16.60
CA CYS A 92 22.70 -38.47 15.74
C CYS A 92 22.84 -39.93 15.31
N TYR A 93 22.56 -40.87 16.22
CA TYR A 93 22.81 -42.30 16.00
C TYR A 93 21.92 -42.92 14.92
N LEU A 94 20.61 -42.64 14.93
CA LEU A 94 19.68 -43.18 13.93
C LEU A 94 19.91 -42.58 12.54
N SER A 95 20.28 -41.30 12.46
CA SER A 95 20.58 -40.64 11.18
C SER A 95 21.90 -41.12 10.57
N SER A 96 22.89 -41.52 11.36
CA SER A 96 24.18 -42.03 10.85
C SER A 96 24.11 -43.45 10.27
N LEU A 97 23.10 -44.25 10.60
CA LEU A 97 23.00 -45.64 10.14
C LEU A 97 22.60 -45.77 8.66
N ASN A 98 21.90 -44.77 8.10
CA ASN A 98 21.31 -44.83 6.76
C ASN A 98 21.70 -43.66 5.84
N THR A 99 22.73 -42.88 6.19
CA THR A 99 23.12 -41.69 5.40
C THR A 99 24.48 -41.92 4.75
N GLU A 100 24.51 -41.86 3.42
CA GLU A 100 25.77 -41.82 2.65
C GLU A 100 26.62 -40.63 3.08
N PRO A 101 27.94 -40.82 3.32
CA PRO A 101 28.80 -39.73 3.74
C PRO A 101 28.92 -38.67 2.66
N TYR A 102 28.90 -37.40 3.05
CA TYR A 102 29.20 -36.29 2.14
C TYR A 102 30.64 -36.39 1.62
N ARG A 103 30.85 -35.96 0.37
CA ARG A 103 32.20 -35.77 -0.20
C ARG A 103 32.96 -34.75 0.65
N ARG A 104 34.14 -35.13 1.15
CA ARG A 104 35.02 -34.27 1.94
C ARG A 104 36.07 -33.63 1.03
N VAL A 105 36.16 -32.31 1.07
CA VAL A 105 37.23 -31.53 0.43
C VAL A 105 38.15 -31.04 1.53
N TYR A 106 39.40 -31.51 1.52
CA TYR A 106 40.40 -31.07 2.48
C TYR A 106 40.98 -29.73 2.04
N ILE A 107 41.07 -28.79 2.96
CA ILE A 107 41.62 -27.46 2.73
C ILE A 107 42.76 -27.29 3.74
N ASP A 108 43.95 -26.94 3.26
CA ASP A 108 45.14 -26.69 4.09
C ASP A 108 45.03 -25.32 4.77
N MET A 109 44.10 -25.21 5.72
CA MET A 109 43.86 -24.02 6.51
C MET A 109 43.29 -24.37 7.89
N THR A 110 43.55 -23.52 8.88
CA THR A 110 42.93 -23.62 10.22
C THR A 110 41.89 -22.52 10.39
N LEU A 111 40.66 -22.89 10.82
CA LEU A 111 39.58 -21.93 11.05
C LEU A 111 39.68 -21.21 12.41
N SER A 112 40.37 -21.80 13.38
CA SER A 112 40.55 -21.28 14.73
C SER A 112 42.01 -20.90 15.00
N ASN A 113 42.24 -19.70 15.50
CA ASN A 113 43.53 -19.31 16.09
C ASN A 113 43.36 -19.30 17.62
N ASN A 114 44.32 -19.84 18.37
CA ASN A 114 44.31 -19.94 19.85
C ASN A 114 44.41 -18.57 20.57
N THR A 115 44.08 -17.47 19.89
CA THR A 115 44.25 -16.08 20.35
C THR A 115 42.91 -15.33 20.46
N ALA A 116 41.77 -16.01 20.36
CA ALA A 116 40.48 -15.35 20.21
C ALA A 116 40.01 -14.67 21.51
N GLY A 117 39.49 -13.45 21.36
CA GLY A 117 38.88 -12.64 22.42
C GLY A 117 37.58 -13.26 23.00
N PRO A 118 36.78 -12.48 23.75
CA PRO A 118 35.62 -13.01 24.46
C PRO A 118 34.59 -13.63 23.49
N LEU A 119 33.99 -14.75 23.90
CA LEU A 119 32.91 -15.39 23.17
C LEU A 119 31.71 -14.45 23.04
N THR A 120 31.07 -14.45 21.88
CA THR A 120 29.88 -13.63 21.64
C THR A 120 28.68 -14.20 22.40
N ALA A 121 28.09 -13.41 23.29
CA ALA A 121 26.91 -13.80 24.04
C ALA A 121 25.65 -13.80 23.15
N PRO A 122 24.66 -14.69 23.43
CA PRO A 122 23.37 -14.65 22.76
C PRO A 122 22.63 -13.31 22.90
N ILE A 123 21.94 -12.91 21.84
CA ILE A 123 21.08 -11.73 21.81
C ILE A 123 19.59 -12.12 21.72
N VAL A 124 18.72 -11.24 22.22
CA VAL A 124 17.28 -11.31 21.99
C VAL A 124 16.96 -10.56 20.71
N TRP A 125 16.27 -11.21 19.78
CA TRP A 125 15.85 -10.56 18.54
C TRP A 125 14.73 -9.56 18.81
N GLN A 126 14.99 -8.27 18.57
CA GLN A 126 13.97 -7.23 18.60
C GLN A 126 13.40 -7.04 17.19
N TYR A 127 12.09 -7.27 17.06
CA TYR A 127 11.36 -7.08 15.82
C TYR A 127 10.78 -5.67 15.76
N HIS A 128 10.73 -5.12 14.55
CA HIS A 128 9.97 -3.92 14.28
C HIS A 128 8.47 -4.17 14.40
N THR A 129 7.73 -3.16 14.85
CA THR A 129 6.26 -3.19 14.72
C THR A 129 5.87 -3.04 13.24
N PRO A 130 4.65 -3.42 12.85
CA PRO A 130 4.19 -3.22 11.48
C PRO A 130 4.29 -1.77 10.99
N GLU A 131 4.01 -0.81 11.88
CA GLU A 131 4.10 0.62 11.59
C GLU A 131 5.55 1.06 11.36
N GLU A 132 6.50 0.51 12.13
CA GLU A 132 7.93 0.73 11.91
C GLU A 132 8.41 0.10 10.59
N GLU A 133 7.95 -1.12 10.27
CA GLU A 133 8.25 -1.75 8.98
C GLU A 133 7.76 -0.91 7.79
N ILE A 134 6.55 -0.32 7.90
CA ILE A 134 6.00 0.63 6.92
C ILE A 134 6.79 1.94 6.90
N CYS A 135 7.25 2.40 8.06
CA CYS A 135 8.02 3.63 8.17
C CYS A 135 9.39 3.52 7.48
N PHE A 136 10.08 2.40 7.61
CA PHE A 136 11.47 2.25 7.18
C PHE A 136 11.64 1.51 5.86
N GLY A 137 10.87 0.45 5.60
CA GLY A 137 11.04 -0.38 4.39
C GLY A 137 10.79 0.40 3.09
N PRO A 138 9.57 0.93 2.88
CA PRO A 138 9.26 1.83 1.78
C PRO A 138 10.18 3.06 1.68
N ALA A 139 10.65 3.59 2.81
CA ALA A 139 11.57 4.74 2.83
C ALA A 139 12.95 4.37 2.25
N CYS A 140 13.55 3.26 2.67
CA CYS A 140 14.78 2.74 2.08
C CYS A 140 14.60 2.41 0.59
N TRP A 141 13.45 1.86 0.21
CA TRP A 141 13.14 1.56 -1.19
C TRP A 141 13.10 2.84 -2.04
N LEU A 142 12.47 3.91 -1.56
CA LEU A 142 12.48 5.22 -2.24
C LEU A 142 13.88 5.83 -2.32
N TRP A 143 14.69 5.70 -1.27
CA TRP A 143 16.08 6.17 -1.29
C TRP A 143 16.88 5.51 -2.41
N ASP A 144 16.80 4.18 -2.51
CA ASP A 144 17.47 3.43 -3.57
C ASP A 144 16.94 3.80 -4.96
N TYR A 145 15.62 3.95 -5.09
CA TYR A 145 15.00 4.38 -6.34
C TYR A 145 15.51 5.76 -6.78
N LEU A 146 15.57 6.71 -5.86
CA LEU A 146 16.01 8.08 -6.12
C LEU A 146 17.48 8.12 -6.54
N ARG A 147 18.38 7.57 -5.70
CA ARG A 147 19.83 7.65 -5.95
C ARG A 147 20.26 6.90 -7.21
N ARG A 148 19.53 5.84 -7.61
CA ARG A 148 19.84 5.01 -8.78
C ARG A 148 19.16 5.47 -10.06
N SER A 149 18.02 6.16 -9.99
CA SER A 149 17.31 6.68 -11.17
C SER A 149 17.95 7.94 -11.77
N GLY A 150 18.80 8.63 -11.00
CA GLY A 150 19.40 9.90 -11.41
C GLY A 150 18.43 11.09 -11.39
N GLN A 151 17.28 10.95 -10.75
CA GLN A 151 16.29 12.02 -10.59
C GLN A 151 16.66 12.97 -9.45
N GLY A 152 16.12 14.20 -9.50
CA GLY A 152 16.45 15.26 -8.55
C GLY A 152 15.51 15.36 -7.34
N GLY A 153 14.52 14.45 -7.25
CA GLY A 153 13.55 14.41 -6.16
C GLY A 153 12.24 13.69 -6.54
N PHE A 154 11.20 14.00 -5.78
CA PHE A 154 9.86 13.44 -5.90
C PHE A 154 8.80 14.52 -6.07
N PHE A 155 7.75 14.20 -6.83
CA PHE A 155 6.54 14.99 -6.94
C PHE A 155 5.33 14.18 -6.45
N LEU A 156 4.55 14.72 -5.53
CA LEU A 156 3.34 14.07 -5.01
C LEU A 156 2.10 14.97 -5.16
N PRO A 157 1.05 14.52 -5.87
CA PRO A 157 -0.29 15.09 -5.76
C PRO A 157 -0.83 14.85 -4.34
N LEU A 158 -0.81 15.88 -3.50
CA LEU A 158 -1.18 15.78 -2.09
C LEU A 158 -2.64 16.20 -1.91
N SER A 159 -3.50 15.25 -1.54
CA SER A 159 -4.94 15.47 -1.42
C SER A 159 -5.43 15.88 -0.02
N GLY A 160 -4.58 15.74 1.01
CA GLY A 160 -5.00 15.95 2.41
C GLY A 160 -5.85 14.80 2.98
N GLY A 161 -5.87 13.66 2.31
CA GLY A 161 -6.43 12.39 2.79
C GLY A 161 -5.34 11.40 3.21
N VAL A 162 -5.76 10.30 3.88
CA VAL A 162 -4.87 9.30 4.50
C VAL A 162 -3.76 8.79 3.56
N ASP A 163 -4.09 8.45 2.32
CA ASP A 163 -3.13 7.73 1.47
C ASP A 163 -2.00 8.62 0.94
N SER A 164 -2.34 9.81 0.45
CA SER A 164 -1.33 10.77 -0.01
C SER A 164 -0.49 11.29 1.16
N CYS A 165 -1.11 11.49 2.33
CA CYS A 165 -0.37 11.84 3.55
C CYS A 165 0.56 10.72 4.01
N SER A 166 0.16 9.44 3.86
CA SER A 166 1.03 8.29 4.15
C SER A 166 2.25 8.26 3.23
N SER A 167 2.05 8.51 1.93
CA SER A 167 3.14 8.62 0.97
C SER A 167 4.10 9.76 1.34
N ALA A 168 3.57 10.91 1.77
CA ALA A 168 4.35 12.04 2.25
C ALA A 168 5.16 11.71 3.52
N CYS A 169 4.57 11.00 4.49
CA CYS A 169 5.25 10.56 5.71
C CYS A 169 6.39 9.57 5.41
N ILE A 170 6.24 8.70 4.41
CA ILE A 170 7.32 7.79 3.98
C ILE A 170 8.50 8.58 3.40
N VAL A 171 8.25 9.61 2.58
CA VAL A 171 9.32 10.48 2.06
C VAL A 171 9.99 11.25 3.20
N TYR A 172 9.23 11.70 4.20
CA TYR A 172 9.80 12.36 5.37
C TYR A 172 10.63 11.40 6.24
N SER A 173 10.17 10.16 6.43
CA SER A 173 10.95 9.09 7.07
C SER A 173 12.27 8.87 6.34
N MET A 174 12.24 8.78 5.01
CA MET A 174 13.47 8.68 4.18
C MET A 174 14.41 9.86 4.44
N CYS A 175 13.90 11.10 4.50
CA CYS A 175 14.73 12.27 4.81
C CYS A 175 15.39 12.18 6.19
N ASN A 176 14.66 11.71 7.22
CA ASN A 176 15.21 11.49 8.55
C ASN A 176 16.35 10.46 8.52
N MET A 177 16.14 9.32 7.83
CA MET A 177 17.16 8.27 7.69
C MET A 177 18.40 8.76 6.94
N VAL A 178 18.22 9.60 5.92
CA VAL A 178 19.33 10.19 5.15
C VAL A 178 20.15 11.15 6.01
N VAL A 179 19.50 12.04 6.76
CA VAL A 179 20.19 12.99 7.65
C VAL A 179 21.00 12.25 8.71
N ASP A 180 20.40 11.24 9.34
CA ASP A 180 21.08 10.39 10.33
C ASP A 180 22.27 9.65 9.70
N SER A 181 22.06 8.98 8.56
CA SER A 181 23.11 8.22 7.87
C SER A 181 24.27 9.10 7.36
N CYS A 182 24.02 10.36 7.00
CA CYS A 182 25.06 11.30 6.55
C CYS A 182 26.08 11.62 7.65
N GLN A 183 25.76 11.40 8.94
CA GLN A 183 26.70 11.62 10.04
C GLN A 183 27.80 10.56 10.09
N HIS A 184 27.55 9.38 9.50
CA HIS A 184 28.41 8.20 9.65
C HIS A 184 28.75 7.52 8.32
N SER A 185 28.17 7.95 7.19
CA SER A 185 28.41 7.38 5.85
C SER A 185 28.73 8.46 4.82
N GLU A 186 29.98 8.47 4.36
CA GLU A 186 30.42 9.34 3.25
C GLU A 186 29.72 9.01 1.93
N GLU A 187 29.33 7.75 1.72
CA GLU A 187 28.64 7.29 0.51
C GLU A 187 27.24 7.92 0.40
N VAL A 188 26.46 7.90 1.49
CA VAL A 188 25.14 8.53 1.55
C VAL A 188 25.26 10.05 1.36
N LEU A 189 26.27 10.67 1.98
CA LEU A 189 26.55 12.10 1.84
C LEU A 189 26.94 12.48 0.39
N ALA A 190 27.75 11.67 -0.28
CA ALA A 190 28.09 11.88 -1.68
C ALA A 190 26.87 11.74 -2.60
N CYS A 191 26.00 10.75 -2.33
CA CYS A 191 24.75 10.58 -3.06
C CYS A 191 23.83 11.80 -2.92
N ILE A 192 23.63 12.30 -1.69
CA ILE A 192 22.71 13.43 -1.48
C ILE A 192 23.21 14.70 -2.15
N ARG A 193 24.52 15.00 -2.05
CA ARG A 193 25.17 16.14 -2.74
C ARG A 193 24.94 16.10 -4.25
N LYS A 194 25.04 14.90 -4.84
CA LYS A 194 24.76 14.68 -6.27
C LYS A 194 23.29 14.94 -6.61
N ILE A 195 22.35 14.37 -5.83
CA ILE A 195 20.90 14.54 -6.06
C ILE A 195 20.49 16.02 -5.95
N VAL A 196 21.00 16.73 -4.95
CA VAL A 196 20.67 18.16 -4.78
C VAL A 196 21.47 19.07 -5.72
N SER A 197 22.49 18.55 -6.41
CA SER A 197 23.42 19.29 -7.26
C SER A 197 24.18 20.39 -6.50
N ASP A 198 24.58 20.09 -5.27
CA ASP A 198 25.35 21.00 -4.41
C ASP A 198 26.46 20.20 -3.70
N PRO A 199 27.74 20.37 -4.09
CA PRO A 199 28.85 19.60 -3.54
C PRO A 199 29.20 19.97 -2.10
N ASN A 200 28.78 21.14 -1.62
CA ASN A 200 29.10 21.62 -0.26
C ASN A 200 27.96 21.36 0.72
N TYR A 201 26.83 20.84 0.24
CA TYR A 201 25.67 20.56 1.06
C TYR A 201 25.92 19.41 2.04
N THR A 202 25.54 19.63 3.29
CA THR A 202 25.50 18.59 4.32
C THR A 202 24.14 18.71 5.02
N PRO A 203 23.24 17.72 4.90
CA PRO A 203 21.92 17.80 5.51
C PRO A 203 22.05 17.74 7.04
N ALA A 204 21.44 18.70 7.73
CA ALA A 204 21.39 18.74 9.19
C ALA A 204 19.96 18.64 9.74
N ASP A 205 18.96 19.07 8.95
CA ASP A 205 17.55 19.05 9.31
C ASP A 205 16.75 18.24 8.26
N PRO A 206 16.01 17.19 8.67
CA PRO A 206 15.13 16.45 7.78
C PRO A 206 14.10 17.32 7.04
N LYS A 207 13.61 18.40 7.65
CA LYS A 207 12.63 19.30 7.00
C LYS A 207 13.27 20.09 5.86
N GLU A 208 14.47 20.59 6.08
CA GLU A 208 15.22 21.33 5.06
C GLU A 208 15.58 20.41 3.88
N LEU A 209 16.04 19.19 4.16
CA LEU A 209 16.29 18.18 3.13
C LEU A 209 15.01 17.84 2.35
N CYS A 210 13.89 17.66 3.05
CA CYS A 210 12.59 17.41 2.46
C CYS A 210 12.19 18.54 1.49
N GLY A 211 12.42 19.80 1.84
CA GLY A 211 12.14 20.95 0.95
C GLY A 211 12.97 21.00 -0.33
N ARG A 212 14.16 20.38 -0.34
CA ARG A 212 14.99 20.24 -1.55
C ARG A 212 14.57 19.08 -2.43
N LEU A 213 14.10 17.98 -1.85
CA LEU A 213 13.82 16.74 -2.56
C LEU A 213 12.35 16.54 -2.89
N PHE A 214 11.44 17.12 -2.13
CA PHE A 214 10.04 16.74 -2.15
C PHE A 214 9.12 17.91 -2.50
N PHE A 215 8.40 17.75 -3.60
CA PHE A 215 7.47 18.72 -4.13
C PHE A 215 6.06 18.17 -3.99
N THR A 216 5.19 18.90 -3.30
CA THR A 216 3.79 18.51 -3.11
C THR A 216 2.88 19.52 -3.80
N CYS A 217 1.78 19.03 -4.37
CA CYS A 217 0.81 19.90 -5.03
C CYS A 217 -0.62 19.51 -4.68
N TYR A 218 -1.37 20.45 -4.09
CA TYR A 218 -2.81 20.31 -3.92
C TYR A 218 -3.54 20.86 -5.15
N MET A 219 -4.30 20.00 -5.83
CA MET A 219 -4.96 20.31 -7.11
C MET A 219 -6.48 20.41 -6.92
N ALA A 220 -6.94 21.61 -6.57
CA ALA A 220 -8.32 21.90 -6.23
C ALA A 220 -9.22 22.00 -7.46
N THR A 221 -10.50 21.67 -7.28
CA THR A 221 -11.59 22.05 -8.20
C THR A 221 -12.59 22.93 -7.45
N GLU A 222 -13.65 23.36 -8.14
CA GLU A 222 -14.79 24.07 -7.53
C GLU A 222 -15.52 23.26 -6.46
N ASN A 223 -15.30 21.94 -6.41
CA ASN A 223 -15.92 21.01 -5.47
C ASN A 223 -15.04 20.70 -4.26
N SER A 224 -13.81 21.21 -4.22
CA SER A 224 -12.84 20.92 -3.16
C SER A 224 -13.14 21.72 -1.90
N SER A 225 -13.08 21.07 -0.74
CA SER A 225 -13.30 21.74 0.55
C SER A 225 -12.08 22.58 0.97
N THR A 226 -12.33 23.57 1.82
CA THR A 226 -11.26 24.32 2.48
C THR A 226 -10.44 23.44 3.42
N ASP A 227 -11.05 22.38 3.95
CA ASP A 227 -10.47 21.57 5.02
C ASP A 227 -9.43 20.58 4.47
N THR A 228 -9.72 19.88 3.36
CA THR A 228 -8.72 19.01 2.70
C THR A 228 -7.50 19.82 2.26
N LYS A 229 -7.74 21.01 1.72
CA LYS A 229 -6.71 21.96 1.34
C LYS A 229 -5.85 22.40 2.53
N ALA A 230 -6.49 22.77 3.65
CA ALA A 230 -5.80 23.18 4.87
C ALA A 230 -4.91 22.06 5.43
N ARG A 231 -5.43 20.83 5.51
CA ARG A 231 -4.68 19.65 5.97
C ARG A 231 -3.45 19.37 5.09
N ALA A 232 -3.61 19.40 3.76
CA ALA A 232 -2.51 19.20 2.83
C ALA A 232 -1.39 20.26 3.00
N LYS A 233 -1.79 21.52 3.16
CA LYS A 233 -0.87 22.64 3.40
C LYS A 233 -0.14 22.51 4.73
N GLN A 234 -0.86 22.24 5.81
CA GLN A 234 -0.31 22.09 7.15
C GLN A 234 0.67 20.92 7.23
N LEU A 235 0.33 19.76 6.66
CA LEU A 235 1.25 18.62 6.60
C LEU A 235 2.52 18.98 5.81
N SER A 236 2.37 19.59 4.63
CA SER A 236 3.51 20.00 3.81
C SER A 236 4.44 20.95 4.56
N HIS A 237 3.87 21.90 5.30
CA HIS A 237 4.63 22.81 6.17
C HIS A 237 5.35 22.07 7.31
N GLN A 238 4.69 21.12 7.98
CA GLN A 238 5.28 20.37 9.08
C GLN A 238 6.45 19.48 8.65
N ILE A 239 6.36 18.84 7.47
CA ILE A 239 7.44 18.02 6.91
C ILE A 239 8.48 18.82 6.13
N GLY A 240 8.23 20.09 5.83
CA GLY A 240 9.14 20.99 5.11
C GLY A 240 9.13 20.85 3.58
N SER A 241 8.14 20.19 2.98
CA SER A 241 8.11 19.99 1.51
C SER A 241 7.81 21.28 0.75
N TYR A 242 8.26 21.37 -0.50
CA TYR A 242 7.92 22.48 -1.37
C TYR A 242 6.47 22.35 -1.86
N HIS A 243 5.56 23.07 -1.22
CA HIS A 243 4.13 22.97 -1.48
C HIS A 243 3.63 23.98 -2.52
N SER A 244 2.75 23.53 -3.41
CA SER A 244 2.02 24.38 -4.35
C SER A 244 0.52 24.09 -4.27
N GLU A 245 -0.28 25.12 -4.46
CA GLU A 245 -1.74 25.03 -4.51
C GLU A 245 -2.20 25.55 -5.87
N ILE A 246 -2.90 24.71 -6.64
CA ILE A 246 -3.41 25.09 -7.95
C ILE A 246 -4.91 24.81 -8.07
N ASN A 247 -5.58 25.55 -8.94
CA ASN A 247 -6.95 25.28 -9.33
C ASN A 247 -6.97 24.72 -10.77
N ILE A 248 -7.57 23.54 -10.96
CA ILE A 248 -7.63 22.89 -12.27
C ILE A 248 -8.98 23.06 -12.97
N SER A 249 -9.94 23.78 -12.38
CA SER A 249 -11.29 23.95 -12.93
C SER A 249 -11.25 24.51 -14.35
N GLY A 250 -10.39 25.50 -14.61
CA GLY A 250 -10.24 26.06 -15.96
C GLY A 250 -9.85 25.03 -17.02
N ALA A 251 -8.91 24.13 -16.70
CA ALA A 251 -8.50 23.06 -17.61
C ALA A 251 -9.61 22.01 -17.81
N VAL A 252 -10.32 21.66 -16.74
CA VAL A 252 -11.47 20.75 -16.80
C VAL A 252 -12.59 21.33 -17.67
N SER A 253 -12.96 22.60 -17.45
CA SER A 253 -13.98 23.29 -18.24
C SER A 253 -13.59 23.38 -19.71
N ALA A 254 -12.31 23.64 -20.03
CA ALA A 254 -11.83 23.65 -21.40
C ALA A 254 -12.04 22.29 -22.10
N MET A 255 -11.71 21.17 -21.44
CA MET A 255 -11.93 19.83 -21.99
C MET A 255 -13.43 19.52 -22.20
N LEU A 256 -14.28 19.87 -21.24
CA LEU A 256 -15.73 19.67 -21.36
C LEU A 256 -16.35 20.55 -22.45
N ASN A 257 -15.84 21.77 -22.64
CA ASN A 257 -16.28 22.67 -23.71
C ASN A 257 -15.95 22.13 -25.10
N ILE A 258 -14.78 21.51 -25.28
CA ILE A 258 -14.42 20.85 -26.55
C ILE A 258 -15.42 19.72 -26.87
N PHE A 259 -15.74 18.88 -25.88
CA PHE A 259 -16.75 17.83 -26.05
C PHE A 259 -18.12 18.40 -26.41
N ALA A 260 -18.54 19.48 -25.73
CA ALA A 260 -19.81 20.13 -25.99
C ALA A 260 -19.88 20.79 -27.37
N LEU A 261 -18.78 21.37 -27.85
CA LEU A 261 -18.69 21.99 -29.17
C LEU A 261 -18.90 20.96 -30.30
N ILE A 262 -18.35 19.76 -30.14
CA ILE A 262 -18.44 18.69 -31.16
C ILE A 262 -19.79 17.97 -31.11
N THR A 263 -20.31 17.70 -29.91
CA THR A 263 -21.49 16.84 -29.72
C THR A 263 -22.80 17.59 -29.55
N GLY A 264 -22.75 18.90 -29.26
CA GLY A 264 -23.91 19.70 -28.84
C GLY A 264 -24.44 19.35 -27.44
N MET A 265 -23.83 18.40 -26.73
CA MET A 265 -24.28 17.94 -25.41
C MET A 265 -23.33 18.38 -24.30
N ARG A 266 -23.88 18.85 -23.18
CA ARG A 266 -23.13 19.20 -21.97
C ARG A 266 -23.42 18.21 -20.85
N PRO A 267 -22.44 17.37 -20.45
CA PRO A 267 -22.59 16.46 -19.31
C PRO A 267 -22.92 17.24 -18.03
N ARG A 268 -23.70 16.62 -17.14
CA ARG A 268 -24.08 17.21 -15.84
C ARG A 268 -23.78 16.26 -14.68
N PHE A 269 -23.56 16.81 -13.50
CA PHE A 269 -23.42 16.00 -12.28
C PHE A 269 -24.79 15.47 -11.90
N SER A 270 -24.84 14.35 -11.16
CA SER A 270 -26.11 13.77 -10.73
C SER A 270 -26.95 14.72 -9.88
N VAL A 271 -26.31 15.55 -9.06
CA VAL A 271 -26.97 16.63 -8.29
C VAL A 271 -27.63 17.71 -9.18
N HIS A 272 -27.20 17.82 -10.45
CA HIS A 272 -27.76 18.73 -11.45
C HIS A 272 -28.58 18.00 -12.52
N GLY A 273 -29.04 16.77 -12.22
CA GLY A 273 -29.91 15.97 -13.09
C GLY A 273 -29.20 15.19 -14.19
N GLY A 274 -27.87 15.05 -14.14
CA GLY A 274 -27.12 14.22 -15.07
C GLY A 274 -27.22 12.72 -14.77
N SER A 275 -27.07 11.88 -15.81
CA SER A 275 -27.06 10.43 -15.64
C SER A 275 -25.82 9.93 -14.87
N PRO A 276 -25.84 8.70 -14.29
CA PRO A 276 -24.67 8.13 -13.64
C PRO A 276 -23.43 8.07 -14.54
N ARG A 277 -23.64 7.88 -15.85
CA ARG A 277 -22.57 7.88 -16.85
C ARG A 277 -21.92 9.26 -17.00
N GLU A 278 -22.72 10.31 -17.08
CA GLU A 278 -22.23 11.69 -17.18
C GLU A 278 -21.47 12.09 -15.92
N CYS A 279 -22.04 11.81 -14.75
CA CYS A 279 -21.42 12.12 -13.47
C CYS A 279 -20.05 11.45 -13.35
N LEU A 280 -19.98 10.13 -13.62
CA LEU A 280 -18.72 9.39 -13.59
C LEU A 280 -17.72 9.91 -14.63
N ALA A 281 -18.16 10.28 -15.83
CA ALA A 281 -17.29 10.84 -16.85
C ALA A 281 -16.63 12.16 -16.39
N MET A 282 -17.39 13.05 -15.74
CA MET A 282 -16.84 14.32 -15.25
C MET A 282 -15.90 14.15 -14.06
N GLN A 283 -16.19 13.21 -13.16
CA GLN A 283 -15.24 12.83 -12.09
C GLN A 283 -13.93 12.29 -12.70
N ASN A 284 -14.02 11.42 -13.70
CA ASN A 284 -12.86 10.87 -14.39
C ASN A 284 -12.02 11.94 -15.12
N VAL A 285 -12.66 12.95 -15.73
CA VAL A 285 -11.93 14.06 -16.37
C VAL A 285 -11.12 14.84 -15.33
N GLN A 286 -11.73 15.20 -14.19
CA GLN A 286 -11.02 15.86 -13.10
C GLN A 286 -9.83 15.03 -12.62
N ALA A 287 -10.02 13.72 -12.42
CA ALA A 287 -8.97 12.81 -11.97
C ALA A 287 -7.79 12.72 -12.96
N ARG A 288 -8.07 12.65 -14.27
CA ARG A 288 -7.03 12.59 -15.31
C ARG A 288 -6.31 13.91 -15.53
N VAL A 289 -7.00 15.04 -15.41
CA VAL A 289 -6.37 16.36 -15.49
C VAL A 289 -5.33 16.51 -14.37
N ARG A 290 -5.61 16.02 -13.15
CA ARG A 290 -4.62 16.01 -12.07
C ARG A 290 -3.36 15.23 -12.44
N MET A 291 -3.50 14.09 -13.10
CA MET A 291 -2.35 13.31 -13.58
C MET A 291 -1.52 14.09 -14.61
N VAL A 292 -2.17 14.72 -15.59
CA VAL A 292 -1.48 15.55 -16.59
C VAL A 292 -0.72 16.69 -15.92
N MET A 293 -1.35 17.38 -14.97
CA MET A 293 -0.68 18.45 -14.21
C MET A 293 0.48 17.90 -13.39
N ALA A 294 0.33 16.74 -12.73
CA ALA A 294 1.37 16.13 -11.91
C ALA A 294 2.65 15.90 -12.71
N TYR A 295 2.54 15.31 -13.90
CA TYR A 295 3.69 15.08 -14.77
C TYR A 295 4.29 16.37 -15.33
N LEU A 296 3.46 17.37 -15.67
CA LEU A 296 3.95 18.67 -16.11
C LEU A 296 4.83 19.33 -15.04
N PHE A 297 4.36 19.36 -13.79
CA PHE A 297 5.12 19.89 -12.68
C PHE A 297 6.36 19.03 -12.38
N ALA A 298 6.23 17.71 -12.37
CA ALA A 298 7.36 16.82 -12.13
C ALA A 298 8.51 17.03 -13.14
N GLN A 299 8.17 17.31 -14.39
CA GLN A 299 9.15 17.53 -15.46
C GLN A 299 9.77 18.93 -15.44
N LEU A 300 9.04 19.96 -15.00
CA LEU A 300 9.46 21.37 -15.13
C LEU A 300 9.80 22.08 -13.82
N MET A 301 9.47 21.52 -12.65
CA MET A 301 9.67 22.23 -11.38
C MET A 301 11.13 22.45 -11.02
N LEU A 302 12.02 21.50 -11.33
CA LEU A 302 13.45 21.69 -11.13
C LEU A 302 14.03 22.68 -12.14
N TRP A 303 13.58 22.63 -13.40
CA TRP A 303 13.94 23.63 -14.42
C TRP A 303 13.55 25.04 -13.99
N ALA A 304 12.33 25.23 -13.47
CA ALA A 304 11.87 26.53 -12.96
C ALA A 304 12.69 27.04 -11.77
N LYS A 305 13.38 26.14 -11.05
CA LYS A 305 14.31 26.44 -9.96
C LYS A 305 15.78 26.50 -10.39
N GLY A 306 16.08 26.42 -11.69
CA GLY A 306 17.45 26.39 -12.19
C GLY A 306 18.26 25.15 -11.79
N ARG A 307 17.58 24.05 -11.43
CA ARG A 307 18.20 22.76 -11.08
C ARG A 307 18.07 21.76 -12.23
N PRO A 308 19.10 20.96 -12.52
CA PRO A 308 19.02 19.91 -13.52
C PRO A 308 18.14 18.74 -13.06
N GLY A 309 17.69 17.92 -14.01
CA GLY A 309 16.91 16.71 -13.76
C GLY A 309 15.39 16.92 -13.70
N GLY A 310 14.67 15.84 -13.41
CA GLY A 310 13.23 15.82 -13.17
C GLY A 310 12.88 15.25 -11.80
N LEU A 311 11.59 15.16 -11.51
CA LEU A 311 11.06 14.56 -10.30
C LEU A 311 10.34 13.25 -10.65
N LEU A 312 10.46 12.24 -9.79
CA LEU A 312 9.65 11.03 -9.87
C LEU A 312 8.24 11.32 -9.33
N VAL A 313 7.21 11.06 -10.14
CA VAL A 313 5.82 11.16 -9.68
C VAL A 313 5.51 10.00 -8.74
N LEU A 314 5.05 10.32 -7.54
CA LEU A 314 4.60 9.35 -6.55
C LEU A 314 3.09 9.11 -6.66
N GLY A 315 2.71 7.84 -6.72
CA GLY A 315 1.32 7.40 -6.60
C GLY A 315 0.91 7.17 -5.14
N SER A 316 -0.40 7.17 -4.89
CA SER A 316 -0.96 6.94 -3.54
C SER A 316 -2.17 6.02 -3.56
N ALA A 317 -2.26 5.08 -4.49
CA ALA A 317 -3.26 4.03 -4.43
C ALA A 317 -2.83 2.99 -3.38
N ASN A 318 -3.72 2.54 -2.49
CA ASN A 318 -3.44 1.45 -1.55
C ASN A 318 -3.79 0.08 -2.15
N VAL A 319 -3.41 -1.00 -1.47
CA VAL A 319 -3.56 -2.38 -1.98
C VAL A 319 -5.05 -2.79 -2.11
N ASP A 320 -5.91 -2.29 -1.23
CA ASP A 320 -7.33 -2.67 -1.17
C ASP A 320 -8.14 -2.02 -2.30
N GLU A 321 -7.91 -0.73 -2.56
CA GLU A 321 -8.46 0.00 -3.71
C GLU A 321 -7.98 -0.61 -5.02
N SER A 322 -6.70 -0.95 -5.10
CA SER A 322 -6.11 -1.62 -6.25
C SER A 322 -6.78 -2.98 -6.50
N LEU A 323 -6.96 -3.79 -5.46
CA LEU A 323 -7.63 -5.09 -5.55
C LEU A 323 -9.08 -4.96 -6.01
N ARG A 324 -9.80 -3.97 -5.46
CA ARG A 324 -11.19 -3.68 -5.82
C ARG A 324 -11.32 -3.04 -7.21
N GLY A 325 -10.25 -2.41 -7.68
CA GLY A 325 -10.18 -1.55 -8.85
C GLY A 325 -10.98 -0.25 -8.68
N TYR A 326 -11.03 0.27 -7.45
CA TYR A 326 -11.65 1.54 -7.08
C TYR A 326 -10.67 2.70 -7.32
N LEU A 327 -10.44 3.00 -8.60
CA LEU A 327 -9.58 4.07 -9.09
C LEU A 327 -9.97 4.44 -10.52
N THR A 328 -9.65 5.65 -10.96
CA THR A 328 -9.84 6.02 -12.36
C THR A 328 -8.64 5.56 -13.17
N LYS A 329 -8.86 4.81 -14.25
CA LYS A 329 -7.76 4.39 -15.12
C LYS A 329 -7.07 5.63 -15.71
N TYR A 330 -5.77 5.77 -15.45
CA TYR A 330 -4.90 6.89 -15.81
C TYR A 330 -5.15 8.22 -15.08
N ASP A 331 -5.64 8.18 -13.83
CA ASP A 331 -5.53 9.31 -12.90
C ASP A 331 -4.20 9.28 -12.12
N CYS A 332 -4.11 10.00 -11.00
CA CYS A 332 -2.92 10.00 -10.13
C CYS A 332 -2.62 8.65 -9.45
N SER A 333 -3.44 7.61 -9.64
CA SER A 333 -3.04 6.22 -9.36
C SER A 333 -2.00 5.69 -10.36
N SER A 334 -1.88 6.32 -11.53
CA SER A 334 -0.83 6.13 -12.54
C SER A 334 0.27 7.17 -12.33
N ALA A 335 1.42 6.70 -11.87
CA ALA A 335 2.59 7.47 -11.48
C ALA A 335 3.85 6.66 -11.84
N ASP A 336 5.04 7.16 -11.49
CA ASP A 336 6.29 6.46 -11.77
C ASP A 336 6.53 5.32 -10.79
N VAL A 337 6.30 5.59 -9.49
CA VAL A 337 6.38 4.61 -8.41
C VAL A 337 5.35 4.89 -7.31
N ASN A 338 4.95 3.87 -6.56
CA ASN A 338 3.98 3.99 -5.47
C ASN A 338 4.52 3.35 -4.17
N PRO A 339 4.88 4.14 -3.14
CA PRO A 339 5.43 3.61 -1.89
C PRO A 339 4.40 2.91 -0.99
N ILE A 340 3.10 3.04 -1.26
CA ILE A 340 2.02 2.46 -0.43
C ILE A 340 1.13 1.45 -1.15
N GLY A 341 1.37 1.19 -2.45
CA GLY A 341 0.50 0.30 -3.25
C GLY A 341 0.47 -1.15 -2.80
N GLY A 342 1.44 -1.57 -1.99
CA GLY A 342 1.48 -2.88 -1.34
C GLY A 342 0.88 -2.91 0.07
N ILE A 343 0.31 -1.83 0.59
CA ILE A 343 -0.09 -1.70 2.01
C ILE A 343 -1.61 -1.56 2.15
N SER A 344 -2.19 -2.21 3.17
CA SER A 344 -3.63 -2.15 3.49
C SER A 344 -4.06 -0.77 3.99
N LYS A 345 -5.32 -0.37 3.74
CA LYS A 345 -5.85 0.90 4.26
C LYS A 345 -5.84 0.95 5.78
N THR A 346 -6.06 -0.20 6.42
CA THR A 346 -6.04 -0.33 7.88
C THR A 346 -4.65 -0.07 8.43
N ASP A 347 -3.61 -0.63 7.81
CA ASP A 347 -2.22 -0.41 8.26
C ASP A 347 -1.74 1.00 7.94
N LEU A 348 -2.21 1.63 6.86
CA LEU A 348 -1.91 3.05 6.59
C LEU A 348 -2.45 3.97 7.69
N LYS A 349 -3.65 3.70 8.22
CA LYS A 349 -4.20 4.47 9.36
C LYS A 349 -3.37 4.26 10.63
N LEU A 350 -2.96 3.02 10.92
CA LEU A 350 -2.08 2.71 12.05
C LEU A 350 -0.71 3.38 11.90
N PHE A 351 -0.14 3.33 10.69
CA PHE A 351 1.11 4.00 10.36
C PHE A 351 1.01 5.52 10.54
N LEU A 352 -0.05 6.18 10.08
CA LEU A 352 -0.19 7.63 10.29
C LEU A 352 -0.31 7.99 11.77
N LYS A 353 -0.99 7.15 12.56
CA LYS A 353 -1.05 7.34 14.02
C LYS A 353 0.33 7.22 14.64
N PHE A 354 1.12 6.22 14.24
CA PHE A 354 2.52 6.09 14.66
C PHE A 354 3.37 7.29 14.20
N ALA A 355 3.25 7.70 12.94
CA ALA A 355 4.02 8.79 12.35
C ALA A 355 3.72 10.14 13.01
N LYS A 356 2.47 10.36 13.46
CA LYS A 356 2.08 11.55 14.24
C LYS A 356 2.98 11.73 15.44
N ASP A 357 3.14 10.67 16.24
CA ASP A 357 3.89 10.72 17.49
C ASP A 357 5.41 10.62 17.23
N ARG A 358 5.83 9.78 16.28
CA ARG A 358 7.24 9.55 15.95
C ARG A 358 7.95 10.77 15.35
N PHE A 359 7.21 11.58 14.59
CA PHE A 359 7.74 12.72 13.84
C PHE A 359 7.20 14.08 14.30
N ASP A 360 6.39 14.11 15.37
CA ASP A 360 5.73 15.32 15.86
C ASP A 360 4.94 16.06 14.76
N LEU A 361 3.99 15.33 14.14
CA LEU A 361 3.16 15.81 13.04
C LEU A 361 1.68 15.88 13.46
N PRO A 362 1.27 16.85 14.29
CA PRO A 362 -0.06 16.85 14.92
C PRO A 362 -1.23 16.91 13.92
N VAL A 363 -1.03 17.46 12.72
CA VAL A 363 -2.05 17.52 11.65
C VAL A 363 -2.52 16.13 11.21
N LEU A 364 -1.71 15.09 11.42
CA LEU A 364 -2.10 13.72 11.11
C LEU A 364 -3.29 13.26 11.97
N GLY A 365 -3.52 13.86 13.13
CA GLY A 365 -4.75 13.66 13.90
C GLY A 365 -5.99 14.09 13.11
N ASP A 366 -6.00 15.34 12.64
CA ASP A 366 -7.11 15.89 11.85
C ASP A 366 -7.34 15.11 10.54
N ILE A 367 -6.27 14.60 9.92
CA ILE A 367 -6.35 13.75 8.72
C ILE A 367 -6.99 12.39 9.02
N LEU A 368 -6.70 11.80 10.18
CA LEU A 368 -7.25 10.50 10.60
C LEU A 368 -8.73 10.60 11.00
N ASP A 369 -9.11 11.71 11.64
CA ASP A 369 -10.48 11.96 12.09
C ASP A 369 -11.41 12.40 10.94
N ALA A 370 -10.84 12.93 9.86
CA ALA A 370 -11.61 13.36 8.69
C ALA A 370 -12.30 12.17 7.97
N PRO A 371 -13.56 12.33 7.52
CA PRO A 371 -14.23 11.30 6.75
C PRO A 371 -13.54 11.08 5.40
N ALA A 372 -13.28 9.81 5.06
CA ALA A 372 -12.70 9.43 3.77
C ALA A 372 -13.72 9.62 2.65
N THR A 373 -13.52 10.65 1.83
CA THR A 373 -14.41 11.03 0.72
C THR A 373 -13.59 11.52 -0.49
N ALA A 374 -14.08 11.22 -1.69
CA ALA A 374 -13.56 11.79 -2.92
C ALA A 374 -14.30 13.09 -3.26
N GLU A 375 -13.65 14.24 -3.11
CA GLU A 375 -14.20 15.58 -3.44
C GLU A 375 -14.25 15.83 -4.97
N LEU A 376 -14.91 14.94 -5.69
CA LEU A 376 -15.06 14.98 -7.15
C LEU A 376 -16.48 15.35 -7.61
N MET A 377 -17.43 15.38 -6.68
CA MET A 377 -18.81 15.79 -6.89
C MET A 377 -19.09 17.12 -6.17
N PRO A 378 -20.00 17.96 -6.70
CA PRO A 378 -20.45 19.14 -5.98
C PRO A 378 -21.04 18.77 -4.63
N LEU A 379 -20.73 19.59 -3.62
CA LEU A 379 -21.30 19.48 -2.29
C LEU A 379 -22.81 19.71 -2.39
N ALA A 380 -23.62 18.83 -1.78
CA ALA A 380 -25.06 19.07 -1.65
C ALA A 380 -25.28 19.79 -0.32
N ASP A 381 -25.86 20.99 -0.34
CA ASP A 381 -26.08 21.83 0.85
C ASP A 381 -24.82 22.11 1.68
N GLY A 382 -23.64 22.10 1.04
CA GLY A 382 -22.34 22.31 1.71
C GLY A 382 -21.77 21.07 2.39
N GLU A 383 -22.46 19.92 2.33
CA GLU A 383 -22.01 18.67 2.93
C GLU A 383 -21.54 17.63 1.90
N LEU A 384 -20.59 16.81 2.34
CA LEU A 384 -20.05 15.69 1.59
C LEU A 384 -21.08 14.55 1.57
N VAL A 385 -21.49 14.15 0.37
CA VAL A 385 -22.65 13.26 0.19
C VAL A 385 -22.32 11.78 0.37
N GLN A 386 -21.05 11.35 0.24
CA GLN A 386 -20.72 9.92 0.16
C GLN A 386 -19.29 9.59 0.58
N THR A 387 -19.12 8.54 1.40
CA THR A 387 -17.81 7.97 1.77
C THR A 387 -17.36 6.90 0.78
N ASP A 388 -16.05 6.66 0.72
CA ASP A 388 -15.46 5.68 -0.21
C ASP A 388 -16.02 4.26 0.03
N GLU A 389 -16.18 3.84 1.29
CA GLU A 389 -16.75 2.53 1.64
C GLU A 389 -18.21 2.38 1.21
N ALA A 390 -18.99 3.47 1.31
CA ALA A 390 -20.38 3.48 0.85
C ALA A 390 -20.46 3.35 -0.68
N ASP A 391 -19.56 4.00 -1.43
CA ASP A 391 -19.50 3.87 -2.89
C ASP A 391 -19.01 2.49 -3.35
N MET A 392 -18.01 1.93 -2.67
CA MET A 392 -17.53 0.57 -2.96
C MET A 392 -18.57 -0.51 -2.62
N GLY A 393 -19.46 -0.23 -1.65
CA GLY A 393 -20.44 -1.17 -1.10
C GLY A 393 -19.79 -2.24 -0.21
N MET A 394 -18.66 -1.91 0.40
CA MET A 394 -17.85 -2.81 1.25
C MET A 394 -16.87 -1.98 2.08
N THR A 395 -16.61 -2.41 3.31
CA THR A 395 -15.62 -1.74 4.17
C THR A 395 -14.20 -2.16 3.80
N TYR A 396 -13.20 -1.36 4.17
CA TYR A 396 -11.80 -1.71 3.99
C TYR A 396 -11.42 -2.98 4.77
N ALA A 397 -12.01 -3.19 5.96
CA ALA A 397 -11.79 -4.41 6.74
C ALA A 397 -12.32 -5.66 6.02
N GLU A 398 -13.50 -5.57 5.38
CA GLU A 398 -14.05 -6.65 4.55
C GLU A 398 -13.17 -6.90 3.33
N LEU A 399 -12.71 -5.84 2.66
CA LEU A 399 -11.82 -5.92 1.51
C LEU A 399 -10.49 -6.60 1.84
N SER A 400 -9.83 -6.21 2.92
CA SER A 400 -8.59 -6.84 3.39
C SER A 400 -8.78 -8.33 3.68
N THR A 401 -9.87 -8.68 4.38
CA THR A 401 -10.20 -10.08 4.69
C THR A 401 -10.43 -10.92 3.42
N MET A 402 -11.23 -10.41 2.48
CA MET A 402 -11.47 -11.08 1.20
C MET A 402 -10.21 -11.13 0.31
N GLY A 403 -9.36 -10.11 0.38
CA GLY A 403 -8.07 -10.06 -0.30
C GLY A 403 -7.13 -11.16 0.15
N ARG A 404 -6.97 -11.32 1.47
CA ARG A 404 -6.20 -12.42 2.08
C ARG A 404 -6.77 -13.78 1.70
N ALA A 405 -8.09 -13.98 1.84
CA ALA A 405 -8.74 -15.24 1.44
C ALA A 405 -8.52 -15.58 -0.04
N ARG A 406 -8.61 -14.59 -0.94
CA ARG A 406 -8.39 -14.78 -2.38
C ARG A 406 -6.95 -15.20 -2.69
N LYS A 407 -5.94 -14.55 -2.10
CA LYS A 407 -4.53 -14.72 -2.48
C LYS A 407 -3.77 -15.73 -1.62
N ILE A 408 -3.87 -15.60 -0.30
CA ILE A 408 -3.13 -16.42 0.66
C ILE A 408 -3.79 -17.79 0.75
N ASP A 409 -5.11 -17.82 0.99
CA ASP A 409 -5.86 -19.07 1.12
C ASP A 409 -6.27 -19.67 -0.24
N ARG A 410 -5.99 -18.95 -1.33
CA ARG A 410 -6.27 -19.37 -2.72
C ARG A 410 -7.75 -19.67 -2.95
N ALA A 411 -8.64 -19.01 -2.23
CA ALA A 411 -10.06 -19.30 -2.23
C ALA A 411 -10.77 -18.59 -3.39
N GLY A 412 -11.32 -19.36 -4.33
CA GLY A 412 -12.29 -18.88 -5.34
C GLY A 412 -13.63 -18.48 -4.72
N PRO A 413 -14.66 -18.04 -5.50
CA PRO A 413 -15.91 -17.52 -4.95
C PRO A 413 -16.61 -18.48 -3.97
N TYR A 414 -16.75 -19.75 -4.35
CA TYR A 414 -17.40 -20.75 -3.50
C TYR A 414 -16.61 -21.03 -2.21
N SER A 415 -15.31 -21.30 -2.33
CA SER A 415 -14.45 -21.57 -1.17
C SER A 415 -14.39 -20.39 -0.20
N MET A 416 -14.35 -19.16 -0.73
CA MET A 416 -14.37 -17.95 0.07
C MET A 416 -15.69 -17.82 0.83
N PHE A 417 -16.83 -18.04 0.17
CA PHE A 417 -18.13 -18.04 0.81
C PHE A 417 -18.23 -19.06 1.95
N VAL A 418 -17.79 -20.31 1.75
CA VAL A 418 -17.81 -21.34 2.79
C VAL A 418 -16.94 -20.96 3.98
N SER A 419 -15.73 -20.46 3.72
CA SER A 419 -14.80 -20.01 4.76
C SER A 419 -15.36 -18.83 5.56
N LEU A 420 -15.81 -17.78 4.87
CA LEU A 420 -16.34 -16.57 5.51
C LEU A 420 -17.65 -16.82 6.22
N SER A 421 -18.50 -17.75 5.76
CA SER A 421 -19.72 -18.11 6.50
C SER A 421 -19.43 -18.76 7.85
N SER A 422 -18.26 -19.40 8.00
CA SER A 422 -17.80 -19.94 9.28
C SER A 422 -17.10 -18.91 10.16
N ALA A 423 -16.36 -17.98 9.54
CA ALA A 423 -15.63 -16.92 10.22
C ALA A 423 -16.52 -15.77 10.70
N TRP A 424 -17.47 -15.33 9.87
CA TRP A 424 -18.40 -14.24 10.14
C TRP A 424 -19.72 -14.78 10.71
N ARG A 425 -19.65 -15.42 11.89
CA ARG A 425 -20.80 -16.10 12.50
C ARG A 425 -21.97 -15.17 12.81
N ASP A 426 -21.70 -13.89 13.01
CA ASP A 426 -22.71 -12.86 13.29
C ASP A 426 -23.40 -12.33 12.02
N VAL A 427 -22.95 -12.75 10.83
CA VAL A 427 -23.51 -12.34 9.53
C VAL A 427 -24.28 -13.50 8.93
N HIS A 428 -25.54 -13.24 8.53
CA HIS A 428 -26.37 -14.28 7.93
C HIS A 428 -25.72 -14.82 6.62
N PRO A 429 -25.67 -16.15 6.39
CA PRO A 429 -24.98 -16.73 5.22
C PRO A 429 -25.40 -16.12 3.86
N GLN A 430 -26.67 -15.75 3.72
CA GLN A 430 -27.17 -15.05 2.53
C GLN A 430 -26.42 -13.72 2.28
N GLN A 431 -26.18 -12.94 3.32
CA GLN A 431 -25.45 -11.67 3.22
C GLN A 431 -23.97 -11.90 2.90
N VAL A 432 -23.37 -12.95 3.47
CA VAL A 432 -21.99 -13.36 3.12
C VAL A 432 -21.90 -13.69 1.64
N ALA A 433 -22.85 -14.45 1.11
CA ALA A 433 -22.91 -14.78 -0.31
C ALA A 433 -23.06 -13.54 -1.19
N GLU A 434 -23.92 -12.59 -0.82
CA GLU A 434 -24.08 -11.32 -1.54
C GLU A 434 -22.78 -10.50 -1.56
N LYS A 435 -22.09 -10.38 -0.42
CA LYS A 435 -20.80 -9.69 -0.32
C LYS A 435 -19.72 -10.38 -1.17
N VAL A 436 -19.61 -11.71 -1.12
CA VAL A 436 -18.64 -12.47 -1.93
C VAL A 436 -18.92 -12.34 -3.43
N LYS A 437 -20.19 -12.42 -3.84
CA LYS A 437 -20.59 -12.22 -5.24
C LYS A 437 -20.28 -10.80 -5.70
N HIS A 438 -20.56 -9.80 -4.86
CA HIS A 438 -20.25 -8.39 -5.15
C HIS A 438 -18.75 -8.17 -5.31
N PHE A 439 -17.93 -8.66 -4.37
CA PHE A 439 -16.47 -8.61 -4.44
C PHE A 439 -15.92 -9.20 -5.74
N TYR A 440 -16.29 -10.45 -6.08
CA TYR A 440 -15.77 -11.12 -7.27
C TYR A 440 -16.21 -10.48 -8.59
N ARG A 441 -17.47 -10.02 -8.67
CA ARG A 441 -17.96 -9.29 -9.85
C ARG A 441 -17.16 -8.01 -10.08
N CYS A 442 -16.94 -7.28 -9.01
CA CYS A 442 -16.22 -6.02 -8.99
C CYS A 442 -14.73 -6.17 -9.32
N TYR A 443 -14.07 -7.14 -8.69
CA TYR A 443 -12.70 -7.55 -9.00
C TYR A 443 -12.54 -7.89 -10.48
N ALA A 444 -13.43 -8.74 -11.01
CA ALA A 444 -13.37 -9.19 -12.40
C ALA A 444 -13.59 -8.05 -13.41
N LEU A 445 -14.57 -7.18 -13.15
CA LEU A 445 -14.88 -6.02 -13.99
C LEU A 445 -13.68 -5.07 -14.10
N ASN A 446 -13.00 -4.83 -12.98
CA ASN A 446 -11.94 -3.84 -12.90
C ASN A 446 -10.51 -4.41 -13.07
N ARG A 447 -10.33 -5.72 -13.22
CA ARG A 447 -8.99 -6.33 -13.28
C ARG A 447 -8.11 -5.74 -14.38
N HIS A 448 -8.70 -5.33 -15.49
CA HIS A 448 -8.01 -4.64 -16.59
C HIS A 448 -7.32 -3.31 -16.19
N LYS A 449 -7.59 -2.76 -14.99
CA LYS A 449 -6.87 -1.61 -14.45
C LYS A 449 -5.52 -2.02 -13.86
N MET A 450 -5.41 -3.23 -13.32
CA MET A 450 -4.18 -3.74 -12.69
C MET A 450 -3.04 -3.96 -13.67
N THR A 451 -3.35 -4.21 -14.95
CA THR A 451 -2.34 -4.44 -15.98
C THR A 451 -1.48 -3.21 -16.29
N VAL A 452 -1.96 -2.02 -15.91
CA VAL A 452 -1.27 -0.74 -16.14
C VAL A 452 -1.06 0.04 -14.83
N LEU A 453 -1.31 -0.59 -13.69
CA LEU A 453 -1.14 0.08 -12.41
C LEU A 453 0.35 0.30 -12.12
N THR A 454 0.64 1.45 -11.51
CA THR A 454 1.97 1.89 -11.09
C THR A 454 2.75 0.80 -10.33
N PRO A 455 4.07 0.65 -10.57
CA PRO A 455 4.93 -0.16 -9.71
C PRO A 455 4.92 0.31 -8.27
N SER A 456 4.50 -0.58 -7.37
CA SER A 456 4.55 -0.34 -5.93
C SER A 456 5.59 -1.19 -5.24
N VAL A 457 6.13 -0.68 -4.12
CA VAL A 457 6.91 -1.52 -3.21
C VAL A 457 6.07 -2.71 -2.77
N HIS A 458 6.66 -3.91 -2.78
CA HIS A 458 6.00 -5.10 -2.26
C HIS A 458 6.00 -5.05 -0.72
N ALA A 459 4.84 -5.33 -0.12
CA ALA A 459 4.70 -5.31 1.33
C ALA A 459 3.72 -6.40 1.80
N GLU A 460 2.45 -6.35 1.39
CA GLU A 460 1.45 -7.35 1.76
C GLU A 460 1.51 -8.64 0.92
N GLY A 461 1.39 -9.78 1.60
CA GLY A 461 1.33 -11.11 0.98
C GLY A 461 0.08 -11.36 0.12
N TYR A 462 -0.87 -10.43 0.08
CA TYR A 462 -2.09 -10.53 -0.72
C TYR A 462 -2.18 -9.55 -1.91
N SER A 463 -1.07 -8.89 -2.24
CA SER A 463 -0.99 -7.90 -3.34
C SER A 463 -1.65 -8.38 -4.64
N PRO A 464 -2.43 -7.52 -5.34
CA PRO A 464 -3.03 -7.83 -6.62
C PRO A 464 -2.11 -7.54 -7.81
N ASP A 465 -0.84 -7.17 -7.61
CA ASP A 465 0.11 -6.83 -8.69
C ASP A 465 0.14 -7.88 -9.81
N ASP A 466 -0.17 -7.45 -11.04
CA ASP A 466 -0.26 -8.35 -12.20
C ASP A 466 1.10 -8.59 -12.89
N ASN A 467 2.13 -7.80 -12.56
CA ASN A 467 3.40 -7.85 -13.27
C ASN A 467 4.29 -9.01 -12.82
N ARG A 468 4.24 -9.36 -11.52
CA ARG A 468 5.13 -10.36 -10.93
C ARG A 468 4.41 -11.26 -9.93
N PHE A 469 3.56 -10.71 -9.08
CA PHE A 469 3.10 -11.42 -7.88
C PHE A 469 1.79 -12.19 -8.05
N ASP A 470 0.81 -11.65 -8.79
CA ASP A 470 -0.52 -12.22 -8.97
C ASP A 470 -0.92 -12.26 -10.44
N LEU A 471 -0.28 -13.13 -11.21
CA LEU A 471 -0.61 -13.36 -12.62
C LEU A 471 -2.03 -13.92 -12.76
N ARG A 472 -2.92 -13.16 -13.42
CA ARG A 472 -4.35 -13.51 -13.56
C ARG A 472 -4.89 -13.09 -14.93
N PRO A 473 -5.97 -13.72 -15.42
CA PRO A 473 -6.73 -13.15 -16.54
C PRO A 473 -7.17 -11.73 -16.23
N PHE A 474 -7.26 -10.87 -17.24
CA PHE A 474 -7.89 -9.54 -17.11
C PHE A 474 -9.20 -9.44 -17.90
N LEU A 475 -9.52 -10.45 -18.71
CA LEU A 475 -10.82 -10.65 -19.37
C LEU A 475 -11.54 -11.82 -18.70
N TYR A 476 -12.48 -11.50 -17.81
CA TYR A 476 -13.28 -12.48 -17.08
C TYR A 476 -14.72 -12.49 -17.57
N ASN A 477 -15.38 -13.64 -17.42
CA ASN A 477 -16.84 -13.67 -17.37
C ASN A 477 -17.31 -13.19 -15.99
N ILE A 478 -17.71 -11.92 -15.91
CA ILE A 478 -18.11 -11.25 -14.65
C ILE A 478 -19.34 -11.86 -13.97
N SER A 479 -20.09 -12.71 -14.66
CA SER A 479 -21.27 -13.36 -14.11
C SER A 479 -20.94 -14.55 -13.20
N PHE A 480 -19.74 -15.15 -13.34
CA PHE A 480 -19.30 -16.32 -12.58
C PHE A 480 -20.40 -17.38 -12.41
N ARG A 481 -21.20 -17.63 -13.46
CA ARG A 481 -22.46 -18.39 -13.40
C ARG A 481 -22.32 -19.68 -12.62
N TRP A 482 -21.31 -20.49 -12.93
CA TRP A 482 -21.09 -21.77 -12.26
C TRP A 482 -20.82 -21.60 -10.76
N GLN A 483 -19.89 -20.72 -10.42
CA GLN A 483 -19.45 -20.50 -9.05
C GLN A 483 -20.56 -19.88 -8.19
N PHE A 484 -21.32 -18.93 -8.76
CA PHE A 484 -22.42 -18.27 -8.06
C PHE A 484 -23.61 -19.22 -7.87
N ASN A 485 -23.92 -20.05 -8.87
CA ASN A 485 -24.94 -21.10 -8.71
C ASN A 485 -24.53 -22.13 -7.66
N ALA A 486 -23.23 -22.47 -7.55
CA ALA A 486 -22.75 -23.37 -6.50
C ALA A 486 -22.96 -22.78 -5.09
N ILE A 487 -22.76 -21.47 -4.92
CA ILE A 487 -23.07 -20.76 -3.67
C ILE A 487 -24.57 -20.85 -3.37
N ASP A 488 -25.42 -20.56 -4.36
CA ASP A 488 -26.88 -20.59 -4.20
C ASP A 488 -27.40 -21.99 -3.83
N ASN A 489 -26.89 -23.02 -4.49
CA ASN A 489 -27.24 -24.40 -4.17
C ASN A 489 -26.80 -24.80 -2.75
N TYR A 490 -25.67 -24.29 -2.26
CA TYR A 490 -25.22 -24.56 -0.90
C TYR A 490 -26.10 -23.86 0.14
N LEU A 491 -26.48 -22.60 -0.11
CA LEU A 491 -27.42 -21.87 0.73
C LEU A 491 -28.76 -22.59 0.82
N GLN A 492 -29.31 -23.05 -0.30
CA GLN A 492 -30.54 -23.84 -0.33
C GLN A 492 -30.42 -25.11 0.54
N LYS A 493 -29.31 -25.84 0.42
CA LYS A 493 -29.06 -27.03 1.25
C LYS A 493 -28.97 -26.69 2.74
N MET A 494 -28.32 -25.58 3.10
CA MET A 494 -28.25 -25.11 4.49
C MET A 494 -29.64 -24.77 5.05
N THR A 495 -30.47 -24.08 4.26
CA THR A 495 -31.85 -23.75 4.66
C THR A 495 -32.69 -25.01 4.88
N THR A 496 -32.58 -25.99 3.98
CA THR A 496 -33.28 -27.28 4.09
C THR A 496 -32.79 -28.12 5.27
N ALA A 497 -31.48 -28.11 5.57
CA ALA A 497 -30.89 -28.86 6.69
C ALA A 497 -31.19 -28.26 8.06
N ASN A 498 -31.36 -26.95 8.17
CA ASN A 498 -31.64 -26.24 9.43
C ASN A 498 -33.15 -26.16 9.78
N GLY A 499 -34.02 -26.88 9.06
CA GLY A 499 -35.43 -27.02 9.46
C GLY A 499 -36.27 -25.74 9.40
N TYR A 500 -35.87 -24.73 8.63
CA TYR A 500 -36.76 -23.60 8.35
C TYR A 500 -37.81 -24.02 7.33
N SER A 501 -38.98 -24.40 7.84
CA SER A 501 -40.25 -24.28 7.13
C SER A 501 -40.32 -22.88 6.51
N ALA A 502 -40.26 -22.82 5.18
CA ALA A 502 -40.59 -21.61 4.46
C ALA A 502 -42.09 -21.34 4.70
N SER A 503 -42.41 -20.45 5.64
CA SER A 503 -43.72 -19.82 5.62
C SER A 503 -43.81 -19.05 4.30
N SER A 504 -44.66 -19.54 3.41
CA SER A 504 -45.00 -18.93 2.14
C SER A 504 -45.52 -17.50 2.36
N SER A 505 -44.66 -16.50 2.20
CA SER A 505 -45.08 -15.19 1.74
C SER A 505 -44.60 -15.05 0.30
N THR A 506 -45.50 -15.32 -0.63
CA THR A 506 -45.41 -14.91 -2.03
C THR A 506 -45.16 -13.40 -2.10
N MET A 507 -43.89 -12.99 -2.13
CA MET A 507 -43.54 -11.70 -2.71
C MET A 507 -43.24 -11.94 -4.18
N THR A 508 -44.21 -11.61 -5.01
CA THR A 508 -44.02 -11.39 -6.43
C THR A 508 -42.82 -10.47 -6.66
N PRO A 509 -41.97 -10.72 -7.68
CA PRO A 509 -40.92 -9.78 -8.03
C PRO A 509 -41.57 -8.46 -8.41
N SER A 510 -41.39 -7.45 -7.58
CA SER A 510 -41.77 -6.08 -7.95
C SER A 510 -40.87 -5.67 -9.11
N PRO A 511 -41.41 -5.16 -10.24
CA PRO A 511 -40.59 -4.65 -11.32
C PRO A 511 -39.70 -3.52 -10.77
N PRO A 512 -38.52 -3.29 -11.36
CA PRO A 512 -37.60 -2.27 -10.89
C PRO A 512 -38.33 -0.93 -10.81
N LYS A 513 -38.30 -0.31 -9.60
CA LYS A 513 -38.86 1.03 -9.40
C LYS A 513 -38.23 1.97 -10.44
N PRO A 514 -39.02 2.63 -11.30
CA PRO A 514 -38.46 3.68 -12.15
C PRO A 514 -37.93 4.81 -11.26
N ALA A 515 -36.85 5.44 -11.70
CA ALA A 515 -36.23 6.57 -11.02
C ALA A 515 -37.28 7.60 -10.59
N ALA A 516 -37.17 8.08 -9.35
CA ALA A 516 -38.08 9.05 -8.78
C ALA A 516 -38.20 10.26 -9.71
N LYS A 517 -39.41 10.50 -10.25
CA LYS A 517 -39.69 11.73 -10.98
C LYS A 517 -39.52 12.92 -10.03
N PRO A 518 -38.89 14.03 -10.47
CA PRO A 518 -38.83 15.24 -9.66
C PRO A 518 -40.25 15.72 -9.34
N ARG A 519 -40.47 16.12 -8.08
CA ARG A 519 -41.74 16.71 -7.62
C ARG A 519 -42.12 17.86 -8.55
N GLN A 520 -43.15 17.66 -9.37
CA GLN A 520 -43.84 18.76 -10.04
C GLN A 520 -44.59 19.56 -8.97
N ASN A 521 -44.20 20.82 -8.78
CA ASN A 521 -45.02 21.79 -8.05
C ASN A 521 -46.39 21.87 -8.74
N LYS A 522 -47.44 21.46 -8.03
CA LYS A 522 -48.81 21.71 -8.42
C LYS A 522 -49.03 23.22 -8.38
N SER A 523 -49.15 23.80 -9.58
CA SER A 523 -49.84 25.04 -9.87
C SER A 523 -51.21 25.04 -9.16
N MET A 524 -51.36 25.85 -8.12
CA MET A 524 -52.67 26.35 -7.71
C MET A 524 -53.12 27.38 -8.74
N LYS A 525 -54.18 27.04 -9.50
CA LYS A 525 -55.03 28.02 -10.18
C LYS A 525 -56.28 28.21 -9.31
N GLY A 526 -56.63 29.49 -9.11
CA GLY A 526 -57.75 30.00 -8.33
C GLY A 526 -57.18 31.15 -7.48
N ASP A 527 -57.53 32.42 -7.65
CA ASP A 527 -58.63 33.02 -8.37
C ASP A 527 -58.26 34.49 -8.67
N LYS A 528 -58.96 35.10 -9.62
CA LYS A 528 -58.79 36.52 -10.03
C LYS A 528 -59.32 37.47 -8.94
N GLY A 529 -58.62 38.59 -8.70
CA GLY A 529 -59.26 39.79 -8.13
C GLY A 529 -58.33 40.86 -7.55
N GLY A 530 -58.32 42.07 -8.18
CA GLY A 530 -58.04 43.39 -7.57
C GLY A 530 -56.59 43.74 -7.20
N VAL A 531 -55.82 44.65 -7.84
CA VAL A 531 -55.95 46.10 -8.10
C VAL A 531 -55.36 47.00 -6.98
N VAL A 532 -54.43 47.90 -7.40
CA VAL A 532 -53.74 49.07 -6.76
C VAL A 532 -52.93 48.81 -5.47
N VAL A 533 -51.73 49.37 -5.25
CA VAL A 533 -50.99 50.54 -5.78
C VAL A 533 -49.52 50.15 -6.00
#